data_AF-A0A952YGP1-F1
#
_entry.id   AF-A0A952YGP1-F1
#
_cell.length_a   1.000
_cell.length_b   1.000
_cell.length_c   1.000
_cell.angle_alpha   90.00
_cell.angle_beta   90.00
_cell.angle_gamma   90.00
#
_symmetry.space_group_name_H-M   'P 1'
#
loop_
_entity.id
_entity.type
_entity.pdbx_description
1 polymer ?
#
loop_
_entity_poly.entity_id
_entity_poly.type
_entity_poly.pdbx_seq_one_letter_code
_entity_poly.pdbx_strand_id
1 'polypeptide(L)'
;MASSRVPYLLGGILGLQAIGAVALVLAVPSKDGAKDWFAPLIPGGWMAWTFPTALFFLVIFVLITLMAVWEYLSPGGDPRVGILRFETTRGDRLFLSLLGSAFIHLAWLGLVGPNLWWALALSVVYAIGVFRFV
;
A
#
# COMPACT_ATOMS: atom_id res chain seq x y z
N MET A 1 -6.93 -8.71 28.26
CA MET A 1 -7.15 -10.07 27.72
C MET A 1 -7.57 -9.94 26.25
N ALA A 2 -6.64 -10.08 25.31
CA ALA A 2 -6.99 -10.08 23.88
C ALA A 2 -7.81 -11.33 23.57
N SER A 3 -8.93 -11.21 22.86
CA SER A 3 -9.78 -12.36 22.55
C SER A 3 -9.04 -13.35 21.66
N SER A 4 -9.22 -14.65 21.89
CA SER A 4 -8.55 -15.73 21.15
C SER A 4 -8.86 -15.77 19.64
N ARG A 5 -9.76 -14.91 19.16
CA ARG A 5 -10.27 -14.89 17.78
C ARG A 5 -9.56 -13.87 16.88
N VAL A 6 -8.96 -12.81 17.45
CA VAL A 6 -8.29 -11.75 16.69
C VAL A 6 -7.23 -12.26 15.68
N PRO A 7 -6.33 -13.20 16.03
CA PRO A 7 -5.31 -13.64 15.08
C PRO A 7 -5.92 -14.39 13.89
N TYR A 8 -6.97 -15.19 14.12
CA TYR A 8 -7.70 -15.88 13.06
C TYR A 8 -8.45 -14.91 12.16
N LEU A 9 -9.03 -13.84 12.72
CA LEU A 9 -9.70 -12.80 11.95
C LEU A 9 -8.71 -12.04 11.07
N LEU A 10 -7.57 -11.60 11.62
CA LEU A 10 -6.54 -10.91 10.85
C LEU A 10 -5.93 -11.80 9.77
N GLY A 11 -5.66 -13.07 10.09
CA GLY A 11 -5.21 -14.07 9.11
C GLY A 11 -6.26 -14.31 8.01
N GLY A 12 -7.54 -14.36 8.38
CA GLY A 12 -8.65 -14.46 7.43
C GLY A 12 -8.75 -13.25 6.50
N ILE A 13 -8.55 -12.03 7.00
CA ILE A 13 -8.53 -10.82 6.19
C ILE A 13 -7.35 -10.82 5.22
N LEU A 14 -6.14 -11.21 5.66
CA LEU A 14 -4.99 -11.35 4.78
C LEU A 14 -5.24 -12.42 3.69
N GLY A 15 -5.86 -13.55 4.05
CA GLY A 15 -6.27 -14.57 3.10
C GLY A 15 -7.27 -14.05 2.07
N LEU A 16 -8.28 -13.30 2.52
CA LEU A 16 -9.26 -12.65 1.64
C LEU A 16 -8.59 -11.64 0.70
N GLN A 17 -7.62 -10.87 1.18
CA GLN A 17 -6.86 -9.94 0.34
C GLN A 17 -6.00 -10.66 -0.70
N ALA A 18 -5.37 -11.79 -0.34
CA ALA A 18 -4.63 -12.62 -1.29
C ALA A 18 -5.55 -13.21 -2.37
N ILE A 19 -6.73 -13.69 -1.98
CA ILE A 19 -7.77 -14.14 -2.92
C ILE A 19 -8.22 -12.97 -3.80
N GLY A 20 -8.42 -11.78 -3.22
CA GLY A 20 -8.76 -10.57 -3.94
C GLY A 20 -7.70 -10.17 -4.98
N ALA A 21 -6.41 -10.33 -4.67
CA ALA A 21 -5.32 -10.08 -5.60
C ALA A 21 -5.36 -11.05 -6.79
N VAL A 22 -5.59 -12.34 -6.53
CA VAL A 22 -5.74 -13.35 -7.58
C VAL A 22 -6.98 -13.06 -8.42
N ALA A 23 -8.13 -12.81 -7.79
CA ALA A 23 -9.37 -12.47 -8.46
C ALA A 23 -9.21 -11.23 -9.35
N LEU A 24 -8.48 -10.21 -8.88
CA LEU A 24 -8.19 -9.01 -9.66
C LEU A 24 -7.41 -9.33 -10.94
N VAL A 25 -6.37 -10.17 -10.86
CA VAL A 25 -5.58 -10.59 -12.03
C VAL A 25 -6.41 -11.44 -13.00
N LEU A 26 -7.34 -12.26 -12.48
CA LEU A 26 -8.26 -13.07 -13.28
C LEU A 26 -9.38 -12.24 -13.92
N ALA A 27 -9.76 -11.11 -13.29
CA ALA A 27 -10.77 -10.19 -13.79
C ALA A 27 -10.27 -9.24 -14.88
N VAL A 28 -8.96 -9.22 -15.18
CA VAL A 28 -8.39 -8.38 -16.24
C VAL A 28 -8.99 -8.78 -17.60
N PRO A 29 -9.68 -7.87 -18.31
CA PRO A 29 -10.25 -8.15 -19.62
C PRO A 29 -9.15 -8.58 -20.59
N SER A 30 -9.48 -9.50 -21.50
CA SER A 30 -8.57 -9.92 -22.55
C SER A 30 -9.12 -9.49 -23.90
N LYS A 31 -8.25 -8.92 -24.74
CA LYS A 31 -8.54 -8.52 -26.12
C LYS A 31 -7.52 -9.18 -27.04
N ASP A 32 -8.01 -9.85 -28.08
CA ASP A 32 -7.17 -10.53 -29.09
C ASP A 32 -6.16 -11.53 -28.50
N GLY A 33 -6.55 -12.22 -27.40
CA GLY A 33 -5.71 -13.20 -26.71
C GLY A 33 -4.67 -12.60 -25.74
N ALA A 34 -4.59 -11.28 -25.62
CA ALA A 34 -3.74 -10.59 -24.66
C ALA A 34 -4.56 -9.91 -23.56
N LYS A 35 -4.00 -9.82 -22.34
CA LYS A 35 -4.62 -9.05 -21.25
C LYS A 35 -4.52 -7.56 -21.52
N ASP A 36 -5.65 -6.88 -21.45
CA ASP A 36 -5.72 -5.42 -21.51
C ASP A 36 -5.65 -4.85 -20.08
N TRP A 37 -4.44 -4.52 -19.66
CA TRP A 37 -4.15 -4.03 -18.31
C TRP A 37 -4.77 -2.66 -17.99
N PHE A 38 -5.15 -1.89 -19.01
CA PHE A 38 -5.67 -0.53 -18.85
C PHE A 38 -7.16 -0.43 -19.16
N ALA A 39 -7.77 -1.50 -19.67
CA ALA A 39 -9.21 -1.58 -19.82
C ALA A 39 -9.93 -1.46 -18.45
N PRO A 40 -11.11 -0.80 -18.41
CA PRO A 40 -11.98 -0.85 -17.26
C PRO A 40 -12.43 -2.28 -16.96
N LEU A 41 -12.27 -2.72 -15.71
CA LEU A 41 -12.72 -3.99 -15.17
C LEU A 41 -14.26 -4.09 -15.15
N ILE A 42 -14.93 -2.95 -14.98
CA ILE A 42 -16.39 -2.85 -14.92
C ILE A 42 -16.84 -1.89 -16.04
N PRO A 43 -17.40 -2.42 -17.15
CA PRO A 43 -17.95 -1.59 -18.21
C PRO A 43 -19.09 -0.71 -17.68
N GLY A 44 -19.04 0.60 -17.93
CA GLY A 44 -20.06 1.55 -17.48
C GLY A 44 -20.02 1.87 -15.98
N GLY A 45 -18.94 1.51 -15.27
CA GLY A 45 -18.75 1.89 -13.87
C GLY A 45 -18.65 3.41 -13.67
N TRP A 46 -19.04 3.87 -12.48
CA TRP A 46 -18.99 5.29 -12.09
C TRP A 46 -17.56 5.88 -12.07
N MET A 47 -16.57 5.02 -11.85
CA MET A 47 -15.14 5.34 -11.97
C MET A 47 -14.51 4.35 -12.94
N ALA A 48 -13.52 4.80 -13.69
CA ALA A 48 -12.68 3.93 -14.52
C ALA A 48 -11.83 3.01 -13.62
N TRP A 49 -12.44 1.92 -13.16
CA TRP A 49 -11.77 0.87 -12.39
C TRP A 49 -10.87 0.07 -13.31
N THR A 50 -9.64 0.52 -13.48
CA THR A 50 -8.59 -0.23 -14.20
C THR A 50 -7.84 -1.16 -13.25
N PHE A 51 -7.06 -2.10 -13.79
CA PHE A 51 -6.20 -2.96 -12.97
C PHE A 51 -5.23 -2.16 -12.09
N PRO A 52 -4.47 -1.16 -12.60
CA PRO A 52 -3.60 -0.33 -11.76
C PRO A 52 -4.33 0.38 -10.62
N THR A 53 -5.51 0.95 -10.88
CA THR A 53 -6.29 1.66 -9.85
C THR A 53 -6.81 0.70 -8.78
N ALA A 54 -7.37 -0.43 -9.18
CA ALA A 54 -7.85 -1.45 -8.24
C ALA A 54 -6.70 -2.04 -7.41
N LEU A 55 -5.54 -2.28 -8.04
CA LEU A 55 -4.34 -2.77 -7.37
C LEU A 55 -3.83 -1.77 -6.33
N PHE A 56 -3.83 -0.47 -6.65
CA PHE A 56 -3.45 0.59 -5.71
C PHE A 56 -4.31 0.53 -4.44
N PHE A 57 -5.64 0.49 -4.56
CA PHE A 57 -6.52 0.40 -3.40
C PHE A 57 -6.33 -0.91 -2.63
N LEU A 58 -6.15 -2.04 -3.33
CA LEU A 58 -5.86 -3.31 -2.68
C LEU A 58 -4.56 -3.25 -1.85
N VAL A 59 -3.51 -2.61 -2.37
CA VAL A 59 -2.26 -2.39 -1.62
C VAL A 59 -2.52 -1.53 -0.38
N ILE A 60 -3.32 -0.46 -0.47
CA ILE A 60 -3.69 0.35 0.70
C ILE A 60 -4.42 -0.51 1.75
N PHE A 61 -5.39 -1.34 1.35
CA PHE A 61 -6.07 -2.24 2.28
C PHE A 61 -5.12 -3.25 2.94
N VAL A 62 -4.18 -3.82 2.18
CA VAL A 62 -3.15 -4.71 2.70
C VAL A 62 -2.27 -3.99 3.72
N LEU A 63 -1.79 -2.78 3.40
CA LEU A 63 -0.97 -1.99 4.32
C LEU A 63 -1.71 -1.69 5.63
N ILE A 64 -2.99 -1.33 5.57
CA ILE A 64 -3.82 -1.10 6.76
C ILE A 64 -3.96 -2.39 7.59
N THR A 65 -4.21 -3.53 6.95
CA THR A 65 -4.29 -4.81 7.65
C THR A 65 -2.96 -5.21 8.27
N LEU A 66 -1.84 -4.98 7.58
CA LEU A 66 -0.50 -5.20 8.14
C LEU A 66 -0.24 -4.31 9.35
N MET A 67 -0.70 -3.06 9.36
CA MET A 67 -0.62 -2.20 10.54
C MET A 67 -1.44 -2.74 11.71
N ALA A 68 -2.63 -3.28 11.44
CA ALA A 68 -3.45 -3.92 12.47
C ALA A 68 -2.78 -5.20 13.03
N VAL A 69 -2.17 -6.00 12.16
CA VAL A 69 -1.37 -7.18 12.56
C VAL A 69 -0.16 -6.75 13.39
N TRP A 70 0.55 -5.72 12.97
CA TRP A 70 1.69 -5.19 13.73
C TRP A 70 1.24 -4.74 15.12
N GLU A 71 0.19 -3.93 15.23
CA GLU A 71 -0.29 -3.45 16.53
C GLU A 71 -0.74 -4.60 17.44
N TYR A 72 -1.31 -5.66 16.87
CA TYR A 72 -1.66 -6.86 17.61
C TYR A 72 -0.43 -7.62 18.14
N LEU A 73 0.60 -7.82 17.30
CA LEU A 73 1.80 -8.57 17.66
C LEU A 73 2.74 -7.80 18.60
N SER A 74 2.84 -6.49 18.42
CA SER A 74 3.66 -5.60 19.23
C SER A 74 2.84 -4.38 19.63
N PRO A 75 2.02 -4.50 20.69
CA PRO A 75 1.27 -3.37 21.23
C PRO A 75 2.25 -2.27 21.66
N GLY A 76 1.92 -1.02 21.34
CA GLY A 76 2.80 0.11 21.66
C GLY A 76 2.97 1.05 20.47
N GLY A 77 1.86 1.40 19.84
CA GLY A 77 1.74 2.53 18.92
C GLY A 77 1.94 3.90 19.56
N ASP A 78 2.54 3.96 20.76
CA ASP A 78 2.73 5.19 21.51
C ASP A 78 3.43 6.26 20.65
N PRO A 79 2.96 7.52 20.76
CA PRO A 79 3.56 8.61 20.03
C PRO A 79 5.05 8.72 20.33
N ARG A 80 5.86 8.83 19.29
CA ARG A 80 7.31 9.06 19.41
C ARG A 80 7.61 10.46 18.90
N VAL A 81 8.49 11.16 19.61
CA VAL A 81 9.05 12.42 19.12
C VAL A 81 10.31 12.08 18.34
N GLY A 82 10.15 11.94 17.02
CA GLY A 82 11.26 11.70 16.11
C GLY A 82 11.99 12.98 15.69
N ILE A 83 12.75 12.87 14.62
CA ILE A 83 13.55 13.97 14.05
C ILE A 83 12.70 15.18 13.61
N LEU A 84 11.42 14.95 13.30
CA LEU A 84 10.48 16.00 12.92
C LEU A 84 9.99 16.85 14.12
N ARG A 85 10.35 16.48 15.35
CA ARG A 85 10.05 17.22 16.60
C ARG A 85 8.56 17.40 16.93
N PHE A 86 7.69 16.62 16.30
CA PHE A 86 6.30 16.45 16.70
C PHE A 86 6.01 14.97 16.96
N GLU A 87 4.94 14.71 17.69
CA GLU A 87 4.50 13.37 18.04
C GLU A 87 4.00 12.63 16.80
N THR A 88 4.60 11.48 16.47
CA THR A 88 4.15 10.62 15.38
C THR A 88 3.72 9.25 15.90
N THR A 89 2.53 8.82 15.49
CA THR A 89 2.08 7.44 15.65
C THR A 89 2.67 6.57 14.55
N ARG A 90 2.52 5.24 14.68
CA ARG A 90 2.93 4.31 13.63
C ARG A 90 2.17 4.54 12.32
N GLY A 91 0.89 4.90 12.41
CA GLY A 91 0.05 5.24 11.25
C GLY A 91 0.56 6.49 10.53
N ASP A 92 0.95 7.51 11.27
CA ASP A 92 1.50 8.75 10.71
C ASP A 92 2.80 8.50 9.95
N ARG A 93 3.66 7.60 10.47
CA ARG A 93 4.90 7.19 9.78
C ARG A 93 4.63 6.46 8.47
N LEU A 94 3.62 5.57 8.43
CA LEU A 94 3.19 4.94 7.18
C LEU A 94 2.70 6.01 6.19
N PHE A 95 1.85 6.93 6.62
CA PHE A 95 1.35 8.01 5.76
C PHE A 95 2.48 8.90 5.22
N LEU A 96 3.41 9.34 6.07
CA LEU A 96 4.58 10.11 5.69
C LEU A 96 5.48 9.37 4.69
N SER A 97 5.63 8.06 4.85
CA SER A 97 6.38 7.22 3.92
C SER A 97 5.73 7.17 2.54
N LEU A 98 4.40 7.01 2.47
CA LEU A 98 3.63 6.99 1.22
C LEU A 98 3.64 8.36 0.54
N LEU A 99 3.40 9.43 1.31
CA LEU A 99 3.40 10.80 0.80
C LEU A 99 4.77 11.20 0.25
N GLY A 100 5.85 10.95 1.01
CA GLY A 100 7.20 11.24 0.54
C GLY A 100 7.59 10.40 -0.68
N SER A 101 7.18 9.12 -0.72
CA SER A 101 7.38 8.27 -1.90
C SER A 101 6.68 8.85 -3.14
N ALA A 102 5.47 9.39 -3.01
CA ALA A 102 4.78 10.06 -4.12
C ALA A 102 5.58 11.26 -4.64
N PHE A 103 6.10 12.11 -3.74
CA PHE A 103 6.97 13.24 -4.14
C PHE A 103 8.28 12.79 -4.79
N ILE A 104 8.90 11.71 -4.31
CA ILE A 104 10.10 11.12 -4.93
C ILE A 104 9.79 10.70 -6.37
N HIS A 105 8.66 10.05 -6.61
CA HIS A 105 8.27 9.62 -7.96
C HIS A 105 7.97 10.81 -8.89
N LEU A 106 7.28 11.84 -8.38
CA LEU A 106 7.02 13.06 -9.15
C LEU A 106 8.32 13.80 -9.50
N ALA A 107 9.25 13.94 -8.55
CA ALA A 107 10.55 14.54 -8.78
C ALA A 107 11.36 13.74 -9.80
N TRP A 108 11.35 12.41 -9.71
CA TRP A 108 12.04 11.54 -10.64
C TRP A 108 11.50 11.66 -12.07
N LEU A 109 10.18 11.70 -12.23
CA LEU A 109 9.54 11.93 -13.52
C LEU A 109 9.92 13.28 -14.11
N GLY A 110 9.97 14.34 -13.28
CA GLY A 110 10.30 15.68 -13.72
C GLY A 110 11.78 15.91 -14.06
N LEU A 111 12.70 15.16 -13.45
CA LEU A 111 14.15 15.40 -13.55
C LEU A 111 14.92 14.33 -14.31
N VAL A 112 14.51 13.06 -14.23
CA VAL A 112 15.28 11.93 -14.76
C VAL A 112 14.55 11.25 -15.92
N GLY A 113 13.26 10.96 -15.76
CA GLY A 113 12.42 10.39 -16.82
C GLY A 113 11.56 9.19 -16.39
N PRO A 114 11.03 8.41 -17.35
CA PRO A 114 9.95 7.46 -17.12
C PRO A 114 10.38 6.12 -16.49
N ASN A 115 11.67 5.84 -16.38
CA ASN A 115 12.15 4.63 -15.72
C ASN A 115 12.10 4.80 -14.19
N LEU A 116 11.07 4.24 -13.55
CA LEU A 116 10.76 4.45 -12.13
C LEU A 116 11.39 3.44 -11.16
N TRP A 117 12.11 2.43 -11.64
CA TRP A 117 12.67 1.38 -10.75
C TRP A 117 13.61 1.95 -9.68
N TRP A 118 14.40 2.96 -10.05
CA TRP A 118 15.27 3.65 -9.10
C TRP A 118 14.50 4.60 -8.16
N ALA A 119 13.42 5.23 -8.63
CA ALA A 119 12.54 6.02 -7.77
C ALA A 119 11.86 5.14 -6.70
N LEU A 120 11.48 3.92 -7.07
CA LEU A 120 10.95 2.92 -6.16
C LEU A 120 11.99 2.50 -5.12
N ALA A 121 13.22 2.19 -5.54
CA ALA A 121 14.31 1.84 -4.62
C ALA A 121 14.59 2.97 -3.62
N LEU A 122 14.64 4.22 -4.09
CA LEU A 122 14.81 5.40 -3.21
C LEU A 122 13.64 5.57 -2.24
N SER A 123 12.41 5.32 -2.71
CA SER A 123 11.20 5.37 -1.89
C SER A 123 11.21 4.32 -0.77
N VAL A 124 11.72 3.11 -1.03
CA VAL A 124 11.91 2.08 0.01
C VAL A 124 12.95 2.52 1.04
N VAL A 125 14.10 3.05 0.61
CA VAL A 125 15.13 3.57 1.53
C VAL A 125 14.57 4.72 2.38
N TYR A 126 13.83 5.64 1.76
CA TYR A 126 13.15 6.73 2.45
C TYR A 126 12.14 6.21 3.48
N ALA A 127 11.29 5.25 3.12
CA ALA A 127 10.33 4.65 4.02
C ALA A 127 11.01 4.00 5.25
N ILE A 128 12.10 3.25 5.04
CA ILE A 128 12.90 2.68 6.14
C ILE A 128 13.43 3.80 7.04
N GLY A 129 13.94 4.89 6.47
CA GLY A 129 14.38 6.08 7.19
C GLY A 129 13.27 6.68 8.06
N VAL A 130 12.06 6.86 7.50
CA VAL A 130 10.90 7.37 8.23
C VAL A 130 10.56 6.47 9.42
N PHE A 131 10.47 5.16 9.23
CA PHE A 131 10.17 4.23 10.33
C PHE A 131 11.27 4.18 11.41
N ARG A 132 12.50 4.55 11.06
CA ARG A 132 13.66 4.49 11.97
C ARG A 132 13.91 5.77 12.75
N PHE A 133 13.61 6.92 12.18
CA PHE A 133 14.02 8.24 12.70
C PHE A 133 12.86 9.17 13.06
N VAL A 134 11.66 8.91 12.55
CA VAL A 134 10.44 9.67 12.88
C VAL A 134 9.70 8.98 14.02
#